data_AF-A0A7R9QDH2-F1
#
_entry.id   AF-A0A7R9QDH2-F1
#
_cell.length_a   1.000
_cell.length_b   1.000
_cell.length_c   1.000
_cell.angle_alpha   90.00
_cell.angle_beta   90.00
_cell.angle_gamma   90.00
#
_symmetry.space_group_name_H-M   'P 1'
#
loop_
_entity.id
_entity.type
_entity.pdbx_description
1 polymer ?
#
loop_
_entity_poly.entity_id
_entity_poly.type
_entity_poly.pdbx_seq_one_letter_code
_entity_poly.pdbx_strand_id
1 'polypeptide(L)'
;KDLSNQISGISRVESRVAALRRHAVRVRNHAKLVDCYLSTFYKNKGIFTFGASSRLLATDITENPLKYRVYSGAVLGQSHNISRYDLPDPGVYREFFRSNPLIDFKPLTSTCSYFKGCPIDKLDITIAYQLPELVGKYKKLTQIQPYL
;
A
#
# COMPACT_ATOMS: atom_id res chain seq x y z
N LYS A 1 -28.41 24.56 21.19
CA LYS A 1 -27.97 23.17 21.42
C LYS A 1 -27.50 22.46 20.14
N ASP A 2 -27.57 23.09 18.97
CA ASP A 2 -27.36 22.42 17.67
C ASP A 2 -25.90 22.47 17.15
N LEU A 3 -25.23 23.61 17.35
CA LEU A 3 -23.88 23.84 16.83
C LEU A 3 -22.82 22.86 17.38
N SER A 4 -22.90 22.52 18.67
CA SER A 4 -21.97 21.56 19.29
C SER A 4 -22.13 20.14 18.73
N ASN A 5 -23.36 19.74 18.42
CA ASN A 5 -23.65 18.44 17.84
C ASN A 5 -23.18 18.36 16.39
N GLN A 6 -23.40 19.41 15.59
CA GLN A 6 -22.88 19.52 14.22
C GLN A 6 -21.34 19.52 14.17
N ILE A 7 -20.68 20.29 15.03
CA ILE A 7 -19.21 20.32 15.14
C ILE A 7 -18.67 18.93 15.55
N SER A 8 -19.33 18.25 16.49
CA SER A 8 -18.96 16.88 16.88
C SER A 8 -19.14 15.86 15.75
N GLY A 9 -20.16 16.03 14.90
CA GLY A 9 -20.42 15.19 13.73
C GLY A 9 -19.34 15.35 12.64
N ILE A 10 -18.98 16.60 12.32
CA ILE A 10 -17.90 16.91 11.36
C ILE A 10 -16.57 16.29 11.83
N SER A 11 -16.21 16.49 13.09
CA SER A 11 -14.96 15.95 13.65
C SER A 11 -14.90 14.41 13.60
N ARG A 12 -16.03 13.72 13.84
CA ARG A 12 -16.12 12.26 13.72
C ARG A 12 -15.91 11.79 12.28
N VAL A 13 -16.53 12.44 11.30
CA VAL A 13 -16.39 12.09 9.89
C VAL A 13 -14.94 12.33 9.42
N GLU A 14 -14.35 13.48 9.75
CA GLU A 14 -12.95 13.77 9.44
C GLU A 14 -12.01 12.71 10.02
N SER A 15 -12.19 12.36 11.29
CA SER A 15 -11.38 11.34 11.97
C SER A 15 -11.49 9.98 11.29
N ARG A 16 -12.71 9.59 10.88
CA ARG A 16 -12.95 8.32 10.19
C ARG A 16 -12.32 8.31 8.79
N VAL A 17 -12.48 9.39 8.01
CA VAL A 17 -11.86 9.49 6.68
C VAL A 17 -10.33 9.53 6.78
N ALA A 18 -9.77 10.22 7.77
CA ALA A 18 -8.33 10.23 8.02
C ALA A 18 -7.80 8.84 8.43
N ALA A 19 -8.56 8.09 9.24
CA ALA A 19 -8.21 6.70 9.57
C ALA A 19 -8.25 5.79 8.33
N LEU A 20 -9.28 5.93 7.49
CA LEU A 20 -9.40 5.20 6.23
C LEU A 20 -8.26 5.52 5.26
N ARG A 21 -7.92 6.80 5.08
CA ARG A 21 -6.80 7.24 4.24
C ARG A 21 -5.49 6.63 4.71
N ARG A 22 -5.20 6.68 6.02
CA ARG A 22 -4.00 6.08 6.60
C ARG A 22 -3.95 4.57 6.38
N HIS A 23 -5.08 3.88 6.53
CA HIS A 23 -5.17 2.45 6.26
C HIS A 23 -4.91 2.13 4.77
N ALA A 24 -5.55 2.86 3.85
CA ALA A 24 -5.35 2.72 2.41
C ALA A 24 -3.88 2.92 2.01
N VAL A 25 -3.20 3.93 2.57
CA VAL A 25 -1.76 4.14 2.37
C VAL A 25 -0.94 2.93 2.83
N ARG A 26 -1.24 2.36 4.01
CA ARG A 26 -0.53 1.16 4.49
C ARG A 26 -0.76 -0.04 3.57
N VAL A 27 -1.99 -0.27 3.12
CA VAL A 27 -2.33 -1.36 2.18
C VAL A 27 -1.55 -1.20 0.87
N ARG A 28 -1.56 0.01 0.30
CA ARG A 28 -0.81 0.34 -0.91
C ARG A 28 0.69 0.09 -0.74
N ASN A 29 1.27 0.61 0.33
CA ASN A 29 2.71 0.50 0.58
C ASN A 29 3.10 -0.97 0.78
N HIS A 30 2.29 -1.76 1.48
CA HIS A 30 2.49 -3.20 1.63
C HIS A 30 2.46 -3.92 0.29
N ALA A 31 1.43 -3.67 -0.51
CA ALA A 31 1.28 -4.26 -1.84
C ALA A 31 2.50 -3.97 -2.73
N LYS A 32 2.94 -2.70 -2.80
CA LYS A 32 4.11 -2.28 -3.58
C LYS A 32 5.41 -2.88 -3.07
N LEU A 33 5.57 -3.02 -1.75
CA LEU A 33 6.78 -3.61 -1.16
C LEU A 33 6.84 -5.13 -1.41
N VAL A 34 5.74 -5.86 -1.24
CA VAL A 34 5.68 -7.30 -1.58
C VAL A 34 5.98 -7.51 -3.06
N ASP A 35 5.44 -6.66 -3.95
CA ASP A 35 5.73 -6.71 -5.38
C ASP A 35 7.21 -6.44 -5.70
N CYS A 36 7.85 -5.53 -4.96
CA CYS A 36 9.29 -5.33 -5.04
C CYS A 36 10.07 -6.59 -4.68
N TYR A 37 9.72 -7.28 -3.58
CA TYR A 37 10.33 -8.56 -3.21
C TYR A 37 10.14 -9.61 -4.32
N LEU A 38 8.93 -9.71 -4.88
CA LEU A 38 8.63 -10.62 -5.99
C LEU A 38 9.46 -10.30 -7.23
N SER A 39 9.53 -9.04 -7.62
CA SER A 39 10.32 -8.57 -8.77
C SER A 39 11.80 -8.91 -8.58
N THR A 40 12.34 -8.67 -7.39
CA THR A 40 13.69 -9.09 -7.01
C THR A 40 13.86 -10.60 -7.12
N PHE A 41 12.91 -11.38 -6.64
CA PHE A 41 12.93 -12.84 -6.75
C PHE A 41 12.96 -13.29 -8.22
N TYR A 42 12.04 -12.82 -9.06
CA TYR A 42 12.01 -13.19 -10.47
C TYR A 42 13.25 -12.72 -11.24
N LYS A 43 13.83 -11.57 -10.89
CA LYS A 43 15.08 -11.08 -11.48
C LYS A 43 16.29 -11.96 -11.14
N ASN A 44 16.35 -12.50 -9.92
CA ASN A 44 17.45 -13.36 -9.47
C ASN A 44 17.17 -14.85 -9.75
N LYS A 45 15.94 -15.21 -10.09
CA LYS A 45 15.56 -16.57 -10.47
C LYS A 45 16.16 -16.88 -11.83
N GLY A 46 17.29 -17.59 -11.83
CA GLY A 46 17.91 -18.08 -13.07
C GLY A 46 17.11 -19.21 -13.71
N ILE A 47 17.45 -19.54 -14.96
CA ILE A 47 16.78 -20.55 -15.81
C ILE A 47 16.79 -21.95 -15.17
N PHE A 48 17.74 -22.25 -14.28
CA PHE A 48 17.86 -23.54 -13.58
C PHE A 48 17.30 -23.54 -12.15
N THR A 49 16.61 -22.49 -11.72
CA THR A 49 16.10 -22.35 -10.35
C THR A 49 14.68 -22.92 -10.25
N PHE A 50 14.57 -24.21 -9.90
CA PHE A 50 13.31 -24.94 -9.79
C PHE A 50 13.11 -25.58 -8.41
N GLY A 51 11.85 -25.74 -7.99
CA GLY A 51 11.49 -26.48 -6.77
C GLY A 51 12.18 -25.94 -5.51
N ALA A 52 12.98 -26.77 -4.85
CA ALA A 52 13.65 -26.44 -3.59
C ALA A 52 14.62 -25.24 -3.71
N SER A 53 15.34 -25.10 -4.82
CA SER A 53 16.27 -23.97 -5.01
C SER A 53 15.54 -22.63 -5.13
N SER A 54 14.32 -22.65 -5.66
CA SER A 54 13.43 -21.49 -5.71
C SER A 54 12.98 -21.05 -4.31
N ARG A 55 12.68 -22.01 -3.41
CA ARG A 55 12.31 -21.70 -2.03
C ARG A 55 13.49 -21.16 -1.23
N LEU A 56 14.69 -21.72 -1.45
CA LEU A 56 15.92 -21.24 -0.82
C LEU A 56 16.26 -19.82 -1.25
N LEU A 57 16.18 -19.52 -2.56
CA LEU A 57 16.39 -18.17 -3.07
C LEU A 57 15.37 -17.17 -2.49
N ALA A 58 14.10 -17.55 -2.47
CA ALA A 58 13.06 -16.71 -1.88
C ALA A 58 13.34 -16.40 -0.41
N THR A 59 13.73 -17.43 0.37
CA THR A 59 14.09 -17.28 1.78
C THR A 59 15.31 -16.37 1.95
N ASP A 60 16.37 -16.55 1.16
CA ASP A 60 17.57 -15.69 1.24
C ASP A 60 17.24 -14.22 0.92
N ILE A 61 16.37 -13.97 -0.06
CA ILE A 61 15.92 -12.60 -0.38
C ILE A 61 15.13 -11.99 0.79
N THR A 62 14.21 -12.75 1.40
CA THR A 62 13.38 -12.24 2.51
C THR A 62 14.15 -12.08 3.82
N GLU A 63 15.17 -12.91 4.05
CA GLU A 63 16.05 -12.81 5.21
C GLU A 63 17.11 -11.70 5.02
N ASN A 64 17.58 -11.48 3.78
CA ASN A 64 18.65 -10.51 3.47
C ASN A 64 18.21 -9.43 2.44
N PRO A 65 17.15 -8.64 2.68
CA PRO A 65 16.62 -7.71 1.67
C PRO A 65 17.58 -6.58 1.27
N LEU A 66 18.53 -6.21 2.15
CA LEU A 66 19.56 -5.22 1.86
C LEU A 66 20.58 -5.72 0.84
N LYS A 67 20.98 -7.01 0.92
CA LYS A 67 21.88 -7.67 -0.05
C LYS A 67 21.31 -7.58 -1.46
N TYR A 68 19.99 -7.72 -1.58
CA TYR A 68 19.28 -7.67 -2.85
C TYR A 68 18.74 -6.29 -3.24
N ARG A 69 19.03 -5.25 -2.44
CA ARG A 69 18.62 -3.87 -2.69
C ARG A 69 17.10 -3.71 -2.85
N VAL A 70 16.31 -4.52 -2.14
CA VAL A 70 14.83 -4.47 -2.17
C VAL A 70 14.33 -3.09 -1.73
N TYR A 71 14.94 -2.52 -0.68
CA TYR A 71 14.63 -1.18 -0.19
C TYR A 71 15.39 -0.05 -0.91
N SER A 72 15.97 -0.31 -2.08
CA SER A 72 16.66 0.76 -2.83
C SER A 72 15.67 1.65 -3.57
N GLY A 73 16.02 2.94 -3.67
CA GLY A 73 15.22 3.97 -4.34
C GLY A 73 14.97 3.72 -5.83
N ALA A 74 15.57 2.72 -6.47
CA ALA A 74 15.27 2.36 -7.86
C ALA A 74 13.96 1.55 -7.98
N VAL A 75 13.69 0.64 -7.04
CA VAL A 75 12.43 -0.15 -7.04
C VAL A 75 11.33 0.60 -6.28
N LEU A 76 11.71 1.35 -5.24
CA LEU A 76 10.80 2.24 -4.52
C LEU A 76 10.56 3.58 -5.22
N GLY A 77 11.46 4.03 -6.10
CA GLY A 77 11.29 5.28 -6.86
C GLY A 77 10.31 5.15 -8.03
N GLN A 78 10.10 3.92 -8.53
CA GLN A 78 8.97 3.60 -9.41
C GLN A 78 7.62 3.66 -8.68
N SER A 79 7.63 3.54 -7.35
CA SER A 79 6.46 3.80 -6.52
C SER A 79 6.44 5.27 -6.09
N HIS A 80 6.10 6.14 -7.03
CA HIS A 80 5.89 7.56 -6.79
C HIS A 80 5.08 7.77 -5.48
N ASN A 81 5.63 8.56 -4.55
CA ASN A 81 5.02 8.94 -3.26
C ASN A 81 5.11 7.94 -2.10
N ILE A 82 6.22 7.19 -1.96
CA ILE A 82 6.55 6.49 -0.70
C ILE A 82 7.90 7.02 -0.19
N SER A 83 7.92 7.63 1.00
CA SER A 83 9.17 7.99 1.66
C SER A 83 9.88 6.74 2.17
N ARG A 84 11.22 6.74 2.13
CA ARG A 84 12.04 5.70 2.78
C ARG A 84 11.73 5.54 4.28
N TYR A 85 11.24 6.60 4.92
CA TYR A 85 10.89 6.62 6.34
C TYR A 85 9.49 6.06 6.62
N ASP A 86 8.63 5.96 5.59
CA ASP A 86 7.29 5.36 5.69
C ASP A 86 7.34 3.84 5.47
N LEU A 87 8.52 3.29 5.19
CA LEU A 87 8.71 1.87 4.96
C LEU A 87 8.91 1.15 6.28
N PRO A 88 8.19 0.02 6.51
CA PRO A 88 8.39 -0.77 7.70
C PRO A 88 9.80 -1.34 7.76
N ASP A 89 10.31 -1.52 8.98
CA ASP A 89 11.60 -2.12 9.24
C ASP A 89 11.73 -3.48 8.52
N PRO A 90 12.88 -3.79 7.90
CA PRO A 90 13.09 -5.07 7.20
C PRO A 90 12.80 -6.30 8.06
N GLY A 91 13.03 -6.24 9.38
CA GLY A 91 12.74 -7.33 10.31
C GLY A 91 11.25 -7.66 10.40
N VAL A 92 10.35 -6.67 10.21
CA VAL A 92 8.90 -6.90 10.18
C VAL A 92 8.52 -7.75 8.97
N TYR A 93 9.11 -7.47 7.80
CA TYR A 93 8.81 -8.24 6.59
C TYR A 93 9.46 -9.61 6.59
N ARG A 94 10.64 -9.75 7.20
CA ARG A 94 11.26 -11.05 7.45
C ARG A 94 10.29 -11.97 8.21
N GLU A 95 9.70 -11.49 9.30
CA GLU A 95 8.74 -12.28 10.07
C GLU A 95 7.45 -12.57 9.28
N PHE A 96 6.93 -11.57 8.56
CA PHE A 96 5.78 -11.76 7.67
C PHE A 96 6.02 -12.90 6.66
N PHE A 97 7.18 -12.93 6.01
CA PHE A 97 7.48 -13.93 4.97
C PHE A 97 7.79 -15.32 5.51
N ARG A 98 8.11 -15.47 6.80
CA ARG A 98 8.21 -16.79 7.45
C ARG A 98 6.86 -17.51 7.49
N SER A 99 5.80 -16.76 7.72
CA SER A 99 4.43 -17.28 7.74
C SER A 99 3.75 -17.24 6.36
N ASN A 100 4.22 -16.37 5.46
CA ASN A 100 3.63 -16.17 4.14
C ASN A 100 4.74 -16.27 3.09
N PRO A 101 5.05 -17.45 2.54
CA PRO A 101 6.18 -17.63 1.64
C PRO A 101 6.11 -16.71 0.41
N LEU A 102 7.21 -16.03 0.08
CA LEU A 102 7.26 -15.08 -1.04
C LEU A 102 6.78 -15.68 -2.37
N ILE A 103 7.07 -16.96 -2.62
CA ILE A 103 6.72 -17.63 -3.88
C ILE A 103 5.22 -17.91 -4.05
N ASP A 104 4.43 -17.75 -3.00
CA ASP A 104 2.98 -17.98 -3.04
C ASP A 104 2.22 -16.71 -3.47
N PHE A 105 2.89 -15.57 -3.50
CA PHE A 105 2.32 -14.31 -3.96
C PHE A 105 2.36 -14.18 -5.48
N LYS A 106 1.43 -13.41 -6.02
CA LYS A 106 1.39 -13.06 -7.44
C LYS A 106 1.83 -11.60 -7.64
N PRO A 107 2.49 -11.28 -8.77
CA PRO A 107 2.84 -9.90 -9.11
C PRO A 107 1.59 -8.99 -9.17
N LEU A 108 1.72 -7.72 -8.81
CA LEU A 108 0.59 -6.77 -8.87
C LEU A 108 0.00 -6.66 -10.26
N THR A 109 0.84 -6.72 -11.29
CA THR A 109 0.42 -6.70 -12.70
C THR A 109 -0.55 -7.82 -13.05
N SER A 110 -0.49 -8.96 -12.35
CA SER A 110 -1.42 -10.08 -12.55
C SER A 110 -2.85 -9.78 -12.09
N THR A 111 -3.03 -8.74 -11.28
CA THR A 111 -4.35 -8.28 -10.81
C THR A 111 -4.96 -7.20 -11.70
N CYS A 112 -4.19 -6.70 -12.69
CA CYS A 112 -4.66 -5.70 -13.62
C CYS A 112 -5.55 -6.31 -14.69
N SER A 113 -6.59 -5.57 -15.08
CA SER A 113 -7.48 -5.94 -16.18
C SER A 113 -7.40 -4.90 -17.28
N TYR A 114 -7.43 -5.34 -18.54
CA TYR A 114 -7.43 -4.46 -19.71
C TYR A 114 -8.55 -3.40 -19.63
N PHE A 115 -9.77 -3.82 -19.28
CA PHE A 115 -10.94 -2.91 -19.25
C PHE A 115 -11.07 -2.12 -17.95
N LYS A 116 -10.56 -2.64 -16.82
CA LYS A 116 -10.79 -2.05 -15.49
C LYS A 116 -9.56 -1.38 -14.88
N GLY A 117 -8.42 -1.41 -15.57
CA GLY A 117 -7.12 -0.94 -15.09
C GLY A 117 -6.57 -1.80 -13.95
N CYS A 118 -5.57 -1.28 -13.24
CA CYS A 118 -5.01 -1.93 -12.06
C CYS A 118 -5.76 -1.51 -10.79
N PRO A 119 -6.07 -2.43 -9.86
CA PRO A 119 -6.65 -2.09 -8.56
C PRO A 119 -5.81 -1.09 -7.75
N ILE A 120 -4.48 -1.15 -7.88
CA ILE A 120 -3.56 -0.25 -7.19
C ILE A 120 -3.73 1.21 -7.62
N ASP A 121 -4.05 1.47 -8.90
CA ASP A 121 -4.26 2.82 -9.42
C ASP A 121 -5.53 3.44 -8.83
N LYS A 122 -6.59 2.62 -8.69
CA LYS A 122 -7.82 3.04 -8.02
C LYS A 122 -7.54 3.43 -6.58
N LEU A 123 -6.69 2.66 -5.88
CA LEU A 123 -6.29 2.97 -4.52
C LEU A 123 -5.49 4.28 -4.44
N ASP A 124 -4.59 4.53 -5.39
CA ASP A 124 -3.84 5.78 -5.49
C ASP A 124 -4.76 7.00 -5.72
N ILE A 125 -5.77 6.87 -6.62
CA ILE A 125 -6.78 7.90 -6.85
C ILE A 125 -7.64 8.13 -5.59
N THR A 126 -8.07 7.07 -4.91
CA THR A 126 -8.87 7.16 -3.69
C THR A 126 -8.12 7.90 -2.58
N ILE A 127 -6.84 7.56 -2.38
CA ILE A 127 -5.99 8.19 -1.39
C ILE A 127 -5.78 9.66 -1.73
N ALA A 128 -5.41 9.97 -2.98
CA ALA A 128 -4.99 11.32 -3.37
C ALA A 128 -6.17 12.30 -3.46
N TYR A 129 -7.32 11.85 -3.99
CA TYR A 129 -8.40 12.76 -4.40
C TYR A 129 -9.73 12.45 -3.71
N GLN A 130 -10.24 11.22 -3.81
CA GLN A 130 -11.62 10.91 -3.43
C GLN A 130 -11.88 11.09 -1.92
N LEU A 131 -10.95 10.65 -1.07
CA LEU A 131 -11.10 10.79 0.39
C LEU A 131 -11.04 12.26 0.84
N PRO A 132 -10.07 13.09 0.40
CA PRO A 132 -10.11 14.54 0.64
C PRO A 132 -11.38 15.22 0.14
N GLU A 133 -11.81 14.88 -1.07
CA GLU A 133 -13.00 15.48 -1.69
C GLU A 133 -14.26 15.15 -0.90
N LEU A 134 -14.38 13.92 -0.39
CA LEU A 134 -15.48 13.50 0.48
C LEU A 134 -15.59 14.37 1.74
N VAL A 135 -14.46 14.66 2.40
CA VAL A 135 -14.42 15.55 3.56
C VAL A 135 -14.83 16.97 3.16
N GLY A 136 -14.31 17.48 2.04
CA GLY A 136 -14.65 18.80 1.52
C GLY A 136 -16.14 18.96 1.21
N LYS A 137 -16.75 17.96 0.57
CA LYS A 137 -18.19 17.90 0.28
C LYS A 137 -19.03 17.89 1.57
N TYR A 138 -18.64 17.06 2.55
CA TYR A 138 -19.36 16.98 3.83
C TYR A 138 -19.31 18.30 4.61
N LYS A 139 -18.17 18.99 4.62
CA LYS A 139 -18.04 20.32 5.23
C LYS A 139 -18.95 21.35 4.58
N LYS A 140 -19.02 21.36 3.24
CA LYS A 140 -19.92 22.29 2.52
C LYS A 140 -21.38 22.03 2.86
N LEU A 141 -21.82 20.78 2.86
CA LEU A 141 -23.21 20.41 3.19
C LEU A 141 -23.58 20.85 4.62
N THR A 142 -22.70 20.59 5.59
CA THR A 142 -22.93 20.97 6.99
C THR A 142 -22.84 22.47 7.25
N GLN A 143 -22.12 23.23 6.42
CA GLN A 143 -22.08 24.70 6.45
C GLN A 143 -23.24 25.39 5.73
N ILE A 144 -23.94 24.70 4.82
CA ILE A 144 -25.14 25.22 4.13
C ILE A 144 -26.40 24.98 4.99
N GLN A 145 -26.38 23.96 5.85
CA GLN A 145 -27.49 23.60 6.73
C GLN A 145 -27.74 24.47 8.00
N PRO A 146 -26.89 25.44 8.44
CA PRO A 146 -27.23 26.32 9.55
C PRO A 146 -28.14 27.50 9.17
N TYR A 147 -28.58 27.59 7.91
CA TYR A 147 -29.43 28.66 7.38
C TYR A 147 -30.82 28.18 6.87
N LEU A 148 -31.20 26.94 7.17
CA LEU A 148 -32.55 26.38 6.99
C LEU A 148 -33.04 25.83 8.33
#